data_AF-A0AAX4HSS5-F1
#
_entry.id   AF-A0AAX4HSS5-F1
#
_cell.length_a   1.000
_cell.length_b   1.000
_cell.length_c   1.000
_cell.angle_alpha   90.00
_cell.angle_beta   90.00
_cell.angle_gamma   90.00
#
_symmetry.space_group_name_H-M   'P 1'
#
loop_
_entity.id
_entity.type
_entity.pdbx_description
1 polymer ?
#
loop_
_entity_poly.entity_id
_entity_poly.type
_entity_poly.pdbx_seq_one_letter_code
_entity_poly.pdbx_strand_id
1 'polypeptide(L)'
;MRFIATFALFTSVSAFACPDLSGTYTSCRSQTGNTAGSTDVVITQAIQNKVTTYSVTSTDPETNERKTETYRADGRLVSETITDPDSGMTISMSSVVKCVNNTVNMNMKVTMAGQQVANMTTVMSKANKQLTMKMTGKNFDEPINETLICE
;
A
#
# COMPACT_ATOMS: atom_id res chain seq x y z
N MET A 1 -31.50 11.20 -49.93
CA MET A 1 -31.12 9.94 -49.26
C MET A 1 -30.39 10.31 -47.97
N ARG A 2 -30.88 9.85 -46.81
CA ARG A 2 -30.41 10.26 -45.48
C ARG A 2 -29.15 9.47 -45.08
N PHE A 3 -28.02 10.15 -44.89
CA PHE A 3 -26.86 9.60 -44.20
C PHE A 3 -27.11 9.68 -42.69
N ILE A 4 -27.35 8.53 -42.05
CA ILE A 4 -27.40 8.42 -40.59
C ILE A 4 -25.97 8.10 -40.14
N ALA A 5 -25.29 9.09 -39.58
CA ALA A 5 -23.98 8.93 -38.95
C ALA A 5 -24.16 8.26 -37.58
N THR A 6 -23.85 6.98 -37.50
CA THR A 6 -23.84 6.21 -36.25
C THR A 6 -22.61 6.62 -35.44
N PHE A 7 -22.77 7.61 -34.56
CA PHE A 7 -21.77 8.00 -33.56
C PHE A 7 -21.75 6.90 -32.48
N ALA A 8 -20.91 5.88 -32.66
CA ALA A 8 -20.63 4.89 -31.64
C ALA A 8 -19.80 5.56 -30.53
N LEU A 9 -20.49 6.09 -29.50
CA LEU A 9 -19.89 6.45 -28.22
C LEU A 9 -19.32 5.19 -27.58
N PHE A 10 -18.02 4.96 -27.78
CA PHE A 10 -17.22 4.15 -26.88
C PHE A 10 -17.17 4.88 -25.54
N THR A 11 -18.18 4.67 -24.69
CA THR A 11 -18.06 4.94 -23.27
C THR A 11 -17.09 3.89 -22.73
N SER A 12 -15.79 4.15 -22.89
CA SER A 12 -14.73 3.46 -22.18
C SER A 12 -15.05 3.57 -20.71
N VAL A 13 -15.59 2.49 -20.14
CA VAL A 13 -15.76 2.34 -18.71
C VAL A 13 -14.37 2.54 -18.13
N SER A 14 -14.14 3.68 -17.50
CA SER A 14 -12.93 3.96 -16.76
C SER A 14 -12.85 2.91 -15.66
N ALA A 15 -12.23 1.77 -15.94
CA ALA A 15 -11.72 0.91 -14.90
C ALA A 15 -10.90 1.84 -14.01
N PHE A 16 -11.32 2.02 -12.75
CA PHE A 16 -10.72 2.95 -11.80
C PHE A 16 -9.22 2.66 -11.73
N ALA A 17 -8.45 3.37 -12.55
CA ALA A 17 -7.03 3.10 -12.72
C ALA A 17 -6.36 3.46 -11.41
N CYS A 18 -5.55 2.54 -10.91
CA CYS A 18 -4.74 2.81 -9.75
C CYS A 18 -3.81 4.00 -10.02
N PRO A 19 -3.58 4.89 -9.04
CA PRO A 19 -2.69 6.02 -9.20
C PRO A 19 -1.28 5.54 -9.48
N ASP A 20 -0.53 6.30 -10.29
CA ASP A 20 0.91 6.07 -10.42
C ASP A 20 1.64 6.52 -9.14
N LEU A 21 2.09 5.54 -8.34
CA LEU A 21 2.88 5.79 -7.14
C LEU A 21 4.40 5.64 -7.40
N SER A 22 4.80 5.31 -8.63
CA SER A 22 6.17 4.95 -8.95
C SER A 22 7.14 6.11 -8.69
N GLY A 23 8.29 5.83 -8.11
CA GLY A 23 9.28 6.85 -7.80
C GLY A 23 10.32 6.38 -6.81
N THR A 24 11.36 7.20 -6.66
CA THR A 24 12.36 7.06 -5.61
C THR A 24 12.13 8.21 -4.63
N TYR A 25 11.93 7.87 -3.36
CA TYR A 25 11.74 8.79 -2.26
C TYR A 25 12.88 8.56 -1.27
N THR A 26 13.77 9.53 -1.15
CA THR A 26 15.01 9.38 -0.38
C THR A 26 14.75 9.46 1.12
N SER A 27 13.68 10.17 1.50
CA SER A 27 13.28 10.31 2.89
C SER A 27 11.77 10.24 3.03
N CYS A 28 11.30 9.54 4.07
CA CYS A 28 9.94 9.62 4.55
C CYS A 28 9.94 10.25 5.93
N ARG A 29 9.16 11.30 6.15
CA ARG A 29 9.02 11.95 7.46
C ARG A 29 7.61 11.80 8.01
N SER A 30 7.53 11.50 9.30
CA SER A 30 6.29 11.55 10.07
C SER A 30 5.87 12.99 10.31
N GLN A 31 4.60 13.29 10.04
CA GLN A 31 4.01 14.59 10.40
C GLN A 31 3.57 14.63 11.86
N THR A 32 3.29 13.47 12.48
CA THR A 32 2.82 13.43 13.87
C THR A 32 3.89 13.05 14.89
N GLY A 33 5.09 12.71 14.44
CA GLY A 33 6.27 12.39 15.25
C GLY A 33 6.29 10.98 15.84
N ASN A 34 5.33 10.11 15.49
CA ASN A 34 5.10 8.84 16.20
C ASN A 34 5.83 7.63 15.60
N THR A 35 6.43 7.78 14.42
CA THR A 35 7.17 6.69 13.74
C THR A 35 8.49 7.19 13.20
N ALA A 36 9.55 6.40 13.40
CA ALA A 36 10.78 6.54 12.64
C ALA A 36 10.43 6.37 11.14
N GLY A 37 10.78 7.38 10.34
CA GLY A 37 10.56 7.30 8.90
C GLY A 37 11.40 6.21 8.25
N SER A 38 11.07 5.82 7.02
CA SER A 38 11.94 4.97 6.19
C SER A 38 12.85 5.82 5.31
N THR A 39 14.00 5.29 4.94
CA THR A 39 14.90 5.87 3.94
C THR A 39 14.90 5.03 2.67
N ASP A 40 15.24 5.68 1.54
CA ASP A 40 15.42 5.04 0.24
C ASP A 40 14.23 4.18 -0.22
N VAL A 41 13.02 4.73 -0.08
CA VAL A 41 11.80 4.06 -0.54
C VAL A 41 11.72 4.14 -2.06
N VAL A 42 11.77 2.99 -2.73
CA VAL A 42 11.61 2.88 -4.18
C VAL A 42 10.31 2.13 -4.47
N ILE A 43 9.40 2.78 -5.19
CA ILE A 43 8.15 2.17 -5.65
C ILE A 43 8.24 1.97 -7.16
N THR A 44 8.00 0.74 -7.59
CA THR A 44 7.82 0.40 -9.01
C THR A 44 6.42 -0.13 -9.23
N GLN A 45 5.80 0.28 -10.34
CA GLN A 45 4.46 -0.16 -10.73
C GLN A 45 4.51 -0.97 -12.02
N ALA A 46 3.76 -2.07 -12.04
CA ALA A 46 3.54 -2.89 -13.23
C ALA A 46 2.06 -3.26 -13.36
N ILE A 47 1.59 -3.49 -14.58
CA ILE A 47 0.29 -4.09 -14.83
C ILE A 47 0.51 -5.55 -15.23
N GLN A 48 0.01 -6.47 -14.41
CA GLN A 48 0.10 -7.92 -14.66
C GLN A 48 -1.31 -8.50 -14.66
N ASN A 49 -1.70 -9.20 -15.74
CA ASN A 49 -3.04 -9.80 -15.86
C ASN A 49 -4.19 -8.80 -15.60
N LYS A 50 -4.06 -7.56 -16.11
CA LYS A 50 -5.01 -6.44 -15.91
C LYS A 50 -5.14 -5.96 -14.46
N VAL A 51 -4.23 -6.35 -13.57
CA VAL A 51 -4.14 -5.90 -12.18
C VAL A 51 -2.90 -5.03 -12.01
N THR A 52 -3.03 -3.91 -11.30
CA THR A 52 -1.88 -3.10 -10.91
C THR A 52 -1.16 -3.75 -9.74
N THR A 53 0.14 -3.92 -9.88
CA THR A 53 1.05 -4.43 -8.85
C THR A 53 2.04 -3.34 -8.49
N TYR A 54 2.26 -3.15 -7.19
CA TYR A 54 3.27 -2.25 -6.63
C TYR A 54 4.36 -3.06 -5.96
N SER A 55 5.62 -2.86 -6.34
CA SER A 55 6.77 -3.35 -5.58
C SER A 55 7.40 -2.19 -4.84
N VAL A 56 7.41 -2.29 -3.52
CA VAL A 56 7.93 -1.28 -2.60
C VAL A 56 9.20 -1.84 -1.99
N THR A 57 10.31 -1.16 -2.24
CA THR A 57 11.59 -1.47 -1.63
C THR A 57 11.92 -0.36 -0.64
N SER A 58 12.32 -0.71 0.58
CA SER A 58 12.70 0.26 1.61
C SER A 58 13.92 -0.23 2.38
N THR A 59 14.69 0.71 2.90
CA THR A 59 15.78 0.41 3.84
C THR A 59 15.32 0.74 5.25
N ASP A 60 15.47 -0.23 6.15
CA ASP A 60 15.25 -0.02 7.57
C ASP A 60 16.39 0.85 8.15
N PRO A 61 16.10 1.99 8.79
CA PRO A 61 17.14 2.91 9.23
C PRO A 61 17.95 2.41 10.44
N GLU A 62 17.42 1.46 11.22
CA GLU A 62 18.08 0.95 12.42
C GLU A 62 19.03 -0.20 12.07
N THR A 63 18.57 -1.10 11.20
CA THR A 63 19.30 -2.32 10.82
C THR A 63 20.07 -2.19 9.50
N ASN A 64 19.78 -1.16 8.70
CA ASN A 64 20.22 -1.01 7.30
C ASN A 64 19.81 -2.17 6.38
N GLU A 65 18.83 -2.99 6.81
CA GLU A 65 18.33 -4.08 5.99
C GLU A 65 17.40 -3.55 4.90
N ARG A 66 17.61 -4.05 3.68
CA ARG A 66 16.78 -3.69 2.53
C ARG A 66 15.69 -4.74 2.34
N LYS A 67 14.42 -4.32 2.46
CA LYS A 67 13.25 -5.17 2.27
C LYS A 67 12.54 -4.80 0.97
N THR A 68 11.99 -5.79 0.28
CA THR A 68 11.08 -5.56 -0.87
C THR A 68 9.78 -6.30 -0.63
N GLU A 69 8.67 -5.60 -0.76
CA GLU A 69 7.32 -6.10 -0.61
C GLU A 69 6.52 -5.85 -1.89
N THR A 70 5.65 -6.79 -2.25
CA THR A 70 4.84 -6.68 -3.46
C THR A 70 3.35 -6.72 -3.12
N TYR A 71 2.62 -5.73 -3.62
CA TYR A 71 1.20 -5.52 -3.34
C TYR A 71 0.39 -5.55 -4.63
N ARG A 72 -0.61 -6.42 -4.69
CA ARG A 72 -1.55 -6.52 -5.82
C ARG A 72 -2.83 -5.77 -5.51
N ALA A 73 -3.15 -4.75 -6.28
CA ALA A 73 -4.32 -3.91 -6.05
C ALA A 73 -5.60 -4.49 -6.71
N ASP A 74 -5.89 -5.77 -6.48
CA ASP A 74 -7.09 -6.46 -7.01
C ASP A 74 -8.25 -6.55 -6.01
N GLY A 75 -8.10 -5.99 -4.81
CA GLY A 75 -9.10 -5.99 -3.76
C GLY A 75 -9.33 -7.35 -3.10
N ARG A 76 -8.49 -8.34 -3.37
CA ARG A 76 -8.58 -9.67 -2.76
C ARG A 76 -7.83 -9.70 -1.43
N LEU A 77 -8.29 -10.57 -0.53
CA LEU A 77 -7.59 -10.88 0.71
C LEU A 77 -6.39 -11.76 0.40
N VAL A 78 -5.20 -11.28 0.76
CA VAL A 78 -3.97 -12.07 0.81
C VAL A 78 -3.71 -12.37 2.29
N SER A 79 -3.28 -13.58 2.59
CA SER A 79 -2.90 -13.96 3.95
C SER A 79 -1.60 -14.74 3.93
N GLU A 80 -0.72 -14.39 4.86
CA GLU A 80 0.58 -15.00 5.06
C GLU A 80 0.68 -15.41 6.52
N THR A 81 1.36 -16.53 6.78
CA THR A 81 1.63 -16.97 8.15
C THR A 81 3.09 -17.33 8.25
N ILE A 82 3.77 -16.70 9.19
CA ILE A 82 5.19 -16.85 9.48
C ILE A 82 5.29 -17.45 10.88
N THR A 83 6.09 -18.50 11.02
CA THR A 83 6.44 -19.05 12.33
C THR A 83 7.86 -18.65 12.63
N ASP A 84 8.04 -17.92 13.73
CA ASP A 84 9.36 -17.57 14.23
C ASP A 84 10.10 -18.84 14.69
N PRO A 85 11.29 -19.14 14.13
CA PRO A 85 11.97 -20.40 14.39
C PRO A 85 12.53 -20.52 15.81
N ASP A 86 12.83 -19.39 16.47
CA ASP A 86 13.47 -19.38 17.80
C ASP A 86 12.44 -19.51 18.93
N SER A 87 11.30 -18.84 18.80
CA SER A 87 10.23 -18.82 19.79
C SER A 87 9.08 -19.78 19.48
N GLY A 88 8.99 -20.29 18.24
CA GLY A 88 7.86 -21.08 17.76
C GLY A 88 6.57 -20.27 17.59
N MET A 89 6.64 -18.94 17.69
CA MET A 89 5.48 -18.05 17.66
C MET A 89 4.95 -17.89 16.23
N THR A 90 3.64 -18.07 16.07
CA THR A 90 2.97 -17.87 14.78
C THR A 90 2.43 -16.44 14.65
N ILE A 91 2.83 -15.79 13.57
CA ILE A 91 2.38 -14.46 13.14
C ILE A 91 1.60 -14.63 11.84
N SER A 92 0.31 -14.30 11.87
CA SER A 92 -0.56 -14.29 10.69
C SER A 92 -0.82 -12.86 10.26
N MET A 93 -0.46 -12.53 9.03
CA MET A 93 -0.70 -11.24 8.40
C MET A 93 -1.76 -11.42 7.33
N SER A 94 -2.71 -10.50 7.26
CA SER A 94 -3.73 -10.48 6.22
C SER A 94 -3.86 -9.07 5.67
N SER A 95 -3.93 -8.94 4.35
CA SER A 95 -4.00 -7.64 3.70
C SER A 95 -4.96 -7.63 2.53
N VAL A 96 -5.60 -6.48 2.30
CA VAL A 96 -6.45 -6.20 1.14
C VAL A 96 -5.97 -4.89 0.54
N VAL A 97 -5.57 -4.89 -0.72
CA VAL A 97 -5.10 -3.70 -1.44
C VAL A 97 -6.04 -3.40 -2.60
N LYS A 98 -6.54 -2.17 -2.69
CA LYS A 98 -7.46 -1.74 -3.74
C LYS A 98 -7.26 -0.27 -4.10
N CYS A 99 -7.70 0.11 -5.29
CA CYS A 99 -7.62 1.50 -5.75
C CYS A 99 -9.00 2.17 -5.65
N VAL A 100 -9.05 3.36 -5.06
CA VAL A 100 -10.28 4.14 -4.87
C VAL A 100 -9.94 5.62 -5.09
N ASN A 101 -10.67 6.30 -5.99
CA ASN A 101 -10.56 7.76 -6.18
C ASN A 101 -9.11 8.29 -6.26
N ASN A 102 -8.28 7.69 -7.13
CA ASN A 102 -6.87 8.06 -7.31
C ASN A 102 -5.97 7.85 -6.06
N THR A 103 -6.37 6.92 -5.17
CA THR A 103 -5.58 6.49 -4.01
C THR A 103 -5.46 4.98 -3.98
N VAL A 104 -4.37 4.47 -3.41
CA VAL A 104 -4.25 3.06 -3.04
C VAL A 104 -4.63 2.91 -1.58
N ASN A 105 -5.63 2.07 -1.32
CA ASN A 105 -6.11 1.76 0.02
C ASN A 105 -5.66 0.35 0.38
N MET A 106 -4.89 0.24 1.44
CA MET A 106 -4.42 -1.02 2.00
C MET A 106 -5.03 -1.19 3.39
N ASN A 107 -5.73 -2.29 3.61
CA ASN A 107 -6.12 -2.71 4.96
C ASN A 107 -5.24 -3.88 5.35
N MET A 108 -4.68 -3.84 6.55
CA MET A 108 -3.78 -4.85 7.08
C MET A 108 -4.23 -5.25 8.47
N LYS A 109 -4.28 -6.55 8.73
CA LYS A 109 -4.54 -7.12 10.05
C LYS A 109 -3.43 -8.11 10.38
N VAL A 110 -2.85 -7.96 11.57
CA VAL A 110 -1.80 -8.82 12.10
C VAL A 110 -2.31 -9.52 13.36
N THR A 111 -2.14 -10.83 13.41
CA THR A 111 -2.52 -11.69 14.53
C THR A 111 -1.28 -12.44 15.00
N MET A 112 -1.02 -12.44 16.31
CA MET A 112 0.12 -13.10 16.94
C MET A 112 -0.42 -13.97 18.08
N ALA A 113 -0.01 -15.23 18.13
CA ALA A 113 -0.52 -16.21 19.11
C ALA A 113 -2.07 -16.26 19.18
N GLY A 114 -2.74 -16.10 18.04
CA GLY A 114 -4.20 -16.10 17.93
C GLY A 114 -4.89 -14.81 18.39
N GLN A 115 -4.15 -13.83 18.90
CA GLN A 115 -4.67 -12.51 19.28
C GLN A 115 -4.38 -11.47 18.19
N GLN A 116 -5.36 -10.65 17.86
CA GLN A 116 -5.16 -9.56 16.91
C GLN A 116 -4.32 -8.47 17.58
N VAL A 117 -3.09 -8.28 17.11
CA VAL A 117 -2.17 -7.27 17.62
C VAL A 117 -2.19 -5.99 16.79
N ALA A 118 -2.55 -6.05 15.50
CA ALA A 118 -2.68 -4.85 14.69
C ALA A 118 -3.86 -4.91 13.72
N ASN A 119 -4.48 -3.76 13.48
CA ASN A 119 -5.44 -3.54 12.41
C ASN A 119 -5.30 -2.12 11.90
N MET A 120 -4.80 -1.96 10.68
CA MET A 120 -4.38 -0.69 10.11
C MET A 120 -4.97 -0.51 8.71
N THR A 121 -5.35 0.72 8.39
CA THR A 121 -5.69 1.18 7.05
C THR A 121 -4.66 2.22 6.63
N THR A 122 -3.98 1.97 5.52
CA THR A 122 -3.06 2.88 4.86
C THR A 122 -3.68 3.39 3.56
N VAL A 123 -3.75 4.71 3.42
CA VAL A 123 -4.16 5.39 2.18
C VAL A 123 -2.94 6.06 1.58
N MET A 124 -2.58 5.66 0.37
CA MET A 124 -1.43 6.20 -0.36
C MET A 124 -1.89 7.00 -1.56
N SER A 125 -1.29 8.17 -1.73
CA SER A 125 -1.51 9.04 -2.89
C SER A 125 -0.21 9.72 -3.27
N LYS A 126 -0.03 9.98 -4.56
CA LYS A 126 1.10 10.75 -5.05
C LYS A 126 0.60 12.05 -5.68
N ALA A 127 1.22 13.16 -5.30
CA ALA A 127 1.03 14.45 -5.94
C ALA A 127 2.41 15.00 -6.31
N ASN A 128 2.60 15.32 -7.59
CA ASN A 128 3.91 15.71 -8.13
C ASN A 128 4.97 14.62 -7.87
N LYS A 129 6.02 14.93 -7.09
CA LYS A 129 7.07 13.99 -6.68
C LYS A 129 6.93 13.52 -5.23
N GLN A 130 5.86 13.94 -4.55
CA GLN A 130 5.67 13.65 -3.14
C GLN A 130 4.66 12.50 -2.98
N LEU A 131 5.04 11.49 -2.21
CA LEU A 131 4.15 10.43 -1.74
C LEU A 131 3.59 10.81 -0.38
N THR A 132 2.28 10.67 -0.22
CA THR A 132 1.60 10.82 1.07
C THR A 132 1.01 9.48 1.45
N MET A 133 1.33 9.02 2.66
CA MET A 133 0.79 7.79 3.23
C MET A 133 0.11 8.12 4.55
N LYS A 134 -1.20 8.00 4.59
CA LYS A 134 -1.98 8.20 5.81
C LYS A 134 -2.33 6.84 6.42
N MET A 135 -1.87 6.60 7.63
CA MET A 135 -2.08 5.35 8.37
C MET A 135 -3.04 5.61 9.52
N THR A 136 -4.07 4.78 9.64
CA THR A 136 -5.06 4.87 10.72
C THR A 136 -5.37 3.47 11.24
N GLY A 137 -5.65 3.33 12.53
CA GLY A 137 -6.05 2.04 13.10
C GLY A 137 -5.51 1.82 14.50
N LYS A 138 -5.02 0.60 14.77
CA LYS A 138 -4.44 0.21 16.06
C LYS A 138 -3.25 -0.73 15.89
N ASN A 139 -2.30 -0.62 16.82
CA ASN A 139 -1.19 -1.56 17.02
C ASN A 139 -1.01 -1.77 18.54
N PHE A 140 -1.04 -3.02 19.00
CA PHE A 140 -1.06 -3.40 20.42
C PHE A 140 -2.05 -2.57 21.25
N ASP A 141 -3.29 -2.44 20.76
CA ASP A 141 -4.36 -1.59 21.29
C ASP A 141 -4.10 -0.07 21.31
N GLU A 142 -2.90 0.38 20.99
CA GLU A 142 -2.56 1.79 20.84
C GLU A 142 -3.10 2.33 19.51
N PRO A 143 -3.79 3.49 19.51
CA PRO A 143 -4.32 4.07 18.29
C PRO A 143 -3.19 4.59 17.39
N ILE A 144 -3.29 4.28 16.10
CA ILE A 144 -2.44 4.86 15.06
C ILE A 144 -3.27 5.88 14.28
N ASN A 145 -2.72 7.09 14.14
CA ASN A 145 -3.20 8.11 13.22
C ASN A 145 -2.00 8.95 12.76
N GLU A 146 -1.30 8.44 11.77
CA GLU A 146 -0.01 8.95 11.31
C GLU A 146 -0.11 9.38 9.84
N THR A 147 0.67 10.38 9.45
CA THR A 147 0.82 10.77 8.05
C THR A 147 2.30 10.86 7.73
N LEU A 148 2.76 9.96 6.85
CA LEU A 148 4.10 9.98 6.30
C LEU A 148 4.09 10.76 4.98
N ILE A 149 5.08 11.64 4.84
CA ILE A 149 5.37 12.34 3.59
C ILE A 149 6.74 11.89 3.10
N CYS A 150 6.80 11.35 1.89
CA CYS A 150 8.05 10.96 1.25
C CYS A 150 8.36 11.81 0.03
N GLU A 151 9.63 12.21 -0.10
CA GLU A 151 10.16 13.14 -1.13
C GLU A 151 11.43 12.59 -1.79
#